data_AF-X1SST3-F1
#
_entry.id   AF-X1SST3-F1
#
_cell.length_a   1.000
_cell.length_b   1.000
_cell.length_c   1.000
_cell.angle_alpha   90.00
_cell.angle_beta   90.00
_cell.angle_gamma   90.00
#
_symmetry.space_group_name_H-M   'P 1'
#
loop_
_entity.id
_entity.type
_entity.pdbx_description
1 polymer ?
#
loop_
_entity_poly.entity_id
_entity_poly.type
_entity_poly.pdbx_seq_one_letter_code
_entity_poly.pdbx_strand_id
1 'polypeptide(L)'
;MGVKSPTTFGDYYWAKQVEAQNFFNEGVEDDLSPYFRGLLGDIIAVPELDPAIKTFFMGFVEPTSQAMGGVGLRFASEIADSIAGAALEPYTRVARQALEAKVLSNILTPAEATMLNRRKKITPELYDTYMAFGGYPDIQSQFLYQALEPYPTIPDLVLYSRYHGEPDNVWATLQEFYDIDPVDFKLWEWLGLQR
;
A
#
# COMPACT_ATOMS: atom_id res chain seq x y z
N MET A 1 -19.22 29.92 -35.65
CA MET A 1 -18.64 30.78 -36.71
C MET A 1 -17.47 31.64 -36.24
N GLY A 2 -17.16 31.77 -34.95
CA GLY A 2 -16.03 32.60 -34.47
C GLY A 2 -14.61 32.08 -34.74
N VAL A 3 -14.38 30.76 -34.76
CA VAL A 3 -13.03 30.19 -34.96
C VAL A 3 -12.57 30.15 -36.42
N LYS A 4 -13.49 29.89 -37.37
CA LYS A 4 -13.17 29.77 -38.80
C LYS A 4 -13.18 31.11 -39.54
N SER A 5 -13.82 32.13 -38.97
CA SER A 5 -13.91 33.47 -39.55
C SER A 5 -14.05 34.51 -38.43
N PRO A 6 -12.96 34.78 -37.68
CA PRO A 6 -13.00 35.67 -36.53
C PRO A 6 -13.32 37.11 -36.98
N THR A 7 -14.39 37.67 -36.41
CA THR A 7 -14.89 39.01 -36.77
C THR A 7 -14.73 40.01 -35.63
N THR A 8 -14.51 39.54 -34.40
CA THR A 8 -14.21 40.36 -33.22
C THR A 8 -12.87 39.98 -32.62
N PHE A 9 -12.28 40.87 -31.81
CA PHE A 9 -11.02 40.59 -31.11
C PHE A 9 -11.13 39.38 -30.16
N GLY A 10 -12.31 39.16 -29.55
CA GLY A 10 -12.58 37.98 -28.71
C GLY A 10 -12.61 36.68 -29.50
N ASP A 11 -13.19 36.70 -30.71
CA ASP A 11 -13.18 35.53 -31.60
C ASP A 11 -11.78 35.21 -32.12
N TYR A 12 -10.97 36.25 -32.42
CA TYR A 12 -9.58 36.09 -32.84
C TYR A 12 -8.70 35.50 -31.72
N TYR A 13 -8.83 36.00 -30.50
CA TYR A 13 -8.11 35.49 -29.33
C TYR A 13 -8.46 34.02 -29.07
N TRP A 14 -9.75 33.68 -29.12
CA TRP A 14 -10.21 32.30 -28.94
C TRP A 14 -9.76 31.38 -30.08
N ALA A 15 -9.80 31.85 -31.34
CA ALA A 15 -9.28 31.10 -32.48
C ALA A 15 -7.77 30.82 -32.35
N LYS A 16 -6.98 31.83 -31.92
CA LYS A 16 -5.54 31.69 -31.70
C LYS A 16 -5.20 30.78 -30.52
N GLN A 17 -6.04 30.73 -29.49
CA GLN A 17 -5.88 29.81 -28.38
C GLN A 17 -6.14 28.35 -28.80
N VAL A 18 -7.16 28.11 -29.61
CA VAL A 18 -7.44 26.78 -30.19
C VAL A 18 -6.34 26.35 -31.16
N GLU A 19 -5.82 27.29 -31.97
CA GLU A 19 -4.71 27.04 -32.91
C GLU A 19 -3.39 26.75 -32.17
N ALA A 20 -3.10 27.47 -31.08
CA ALA A 20 -1.94 27.18 -30.21
C ALA A 20 -2.08 25.85 -29.48
N GLN A 21 -3.29 25.46 -29.07
CA GLN A 21 -3.53 24.15 -28.48
C GLN A 21 -3.35 23.02 -29.50
N ASN A 22 -3.79 23.21 -30.75
CA ASN A 22 -3.56 22.24 -31.82
C ASN A 22 -2.06 22.12 -32.15
N PHE A 23 -1.34 23.24 -32.24
CA PHE A 23 0.10 23.25 -32.48
C PHE A 23 0.91 22.61 -31.34
N PHE A 24 0.49 22.81 -30.09
CA PHE A 24 1.08 22.16 -28.92
C PHE A 24 0.80 20.64 -28.92
N ASN A 25 -0.41 20.23 -29.28
CA ASN A 25 -0.77 18.82 -29.38
C ASN A 25 -0.03 18.11 -30.54
N GLU A 26 0.12 18.77 -31.70
CA GLU A 26 0.91 18.28 -32.84
C GLU A 26 2.39 18.15 -32.48
N GLY A 27 2.97 19.13 -31.76
CA GLY A 27 4.36 19.05 -31.30
C GLY A 27 4.61 17.94 -30.26
N VAL A 28 3.68 17.72 -29.33
CA VAL A 28 3.76 16.61 -28.37
C VAL A 28 3.61 15.25 -29.06
N GLU A 29 2.72 15.16 -30.06
CA GLU A 29 2.55 13.97 -30.88
C GLU A 29 3.82 13.67 -31.69
N ASP A 30 4.42 14.65 -32.37
CA ASP A 30 5.65 14.44 -33.16
C ASP A 30 6.89 14.14 -32.29
N ASP A 31 7.03 14.81 -31.13
CA ASP A 31 8.21 14.69 -30.27
C ASP A 31 8.21 13.43 -29.40
N LEU A 32 7.04 12.99 -28.91
CA LEU A 32 6.96 11.86 -27.97
C LEU A 32 6.48 10.55 -28.61
N SER A 33 5.79 10.59 -29.76
CA SER A 33 5.32 9.37 -30.45
C SER A 33 6.42 8.35 -30.74
N PRO A 34 7.64 8.72 -31.16
CA PRO A 34 8.69 7.73 -31.43
C PRO A 34 9.13 6.96 -30.17
N TYR A 35 9.18 7.62 -29.02
CA TYR A 35 9.58 7.01 -27.74
C TYR A 35 8.48 6.12 -27.17
N PHE A 36 7.22 6.53 -27.27
CA PHE A 36 6.07 5.70 -26.88
C PHE A 36 5.86 4.49 -27.80
N ARG A 37 6.08 4.63 -29.12
CA ARG A 37 6.01 3.49 -30.07
C ARG A 37 7.07 2.44 -29.78
N GLY A 38 8.29 2.84 -29.41
CA GLY A 38 9.33 1.91 -29.00
C GLY A 38 8.96 1.16 -27.71
N LEU A 39 8.59 1.90 -26.66
CA LEU A 39 8.25 1.32 -25.36
C LEU A 39 7.01 0.41 -25.44
N LEU A 40 5.90 0.89 -26.02
CA LEU A 40 4.66 0.12 -26.15
C LEU A 40 4.81 -1.03 -27.15
N GLY A 41 5.62 -0.87 -28.19
CA GLY A 41 5.96 -1.94 -29.13
C GLY A 41 6.62 -3.13 -28.43
N ASP A 42 7.59 -2.86 -27.54
CA ASP A 42 8.27 -3.90 -26.78
C ASP A 42 7.33 -4.61 -25.77
N ILE A 43 6.37 -3.88 -25.19
CA ILE A 43 5.35 -4.44 -24.28
C ILE A 43 4.31 -5.29 -25.05
N ILE A 44 3.87 -4.84 -26.22
CA ILE A 44 2.91 -5.56 -27.08
C ILE A 44 3.54 -6.82 -27.67
N ALA A 45 4.86 -6.81 -27.89
CA ALA A 45 5.64 -7.94 -28.39
C ALA A 45 5.77 -9.09 -27.38
N VAL A 46 5.39 -8.90 -26.10
CA VAL A 46 5.39 -9.95 -25.09
C VAL A 46 4.41 -11.08 -25.50
N PRO A 47 4.89 -12.31 -25.75
CA PRO A 47 4.06 -13.41 -26.24
C PRO A 47 2.88 -13.75 -25.33
N GLU A 48 3.07 -13.63 -24.02
CA GLU A 48 2.14 -14.04 -22.96
C GLU A 48 1.05 -12.99 -22.66
N LEU A 49 1.13 -11.79 -23.26
CA LEU A 49 0.14 -10.74 -23.01
C LEU A 49 -1.21 -11.11 -23.65
N ASP A 50 -2.29 -10.94 -22.89
CA ASP A 50 -3.65 -11.25 -23.36
C ASP A 50 -4.01 -10.46 -24.63
N PRO A 51 -4.63 -11.08 -25.66
CA PRO A 51 -5.03 -10.39 -26.90
C PRO A 51 -5.90 -9.14 -26.69
N ALA A 52 -6.74 -9.09 -25.65
CA ALA A 52 -7.56 -7.93 -25.33
C ALA A 52 -6.71 -6.76 -24.84
N ILE A 53 -5.66 -7.06 -24.06
CA ILE A 53 -4.69 -6.07 -23.55
C ILE A 53 -3.81 -5.57 -24.71
N LYS A 54 -3.39 -6.46 -25.62
CA LYS A 54 -2.66 -6.07 -26.85
C LYS A 54 -3.48 -5.12 -27.72
N THR A 55 -4.76 -5.44 -27.94
CA THR A 55 -5.67 -4.62 -28.76
C THR A 55 -5.91 -3.25 -28.12
N PHE A 56 -6.05 -3.21 -26.81
CA PHE A 56 -6.19 -1.98 -26.04
C PHE A 56 -4.96 -1.08 -26.18
N PHE A 57 -3.74 -1.62 -26.02
CA PHE A 57 -2.50 -0.87 -26.21
C PHE A 57 -2.30 -0.37 -27.64
N MET A 58 -2.66 -1.17 -28.64
CA MET A 58 -2.61 -0.76 -30.06
C MET A 58 -3.51 0.45 -30.35
N GLY A 59 -4.64 0.59 -29.65
CA GLY A 59 -5.53 1.75 -29.79
C GLY A 59 -4.93 3.08 -29.32
N PHE A 60 -3.85 3.04 -28.52
CA PHE A 60 -3.09 4.22 -28.08
C PHE A 60 -1.84 4.49 -28.93
N VAL A 61 -1.33 3.46 -29.62
CA VAL A 61 -0.25 3.59 -30.61
C VAL A 61 -0.76 4.25 -31.90
N GLU A 62 -2.01 3.96 -32.28
CA GLU A 62 -2.69 4.52 -33.45
C GLU A 62 -4.04 5.15 -33.04
N PRO A 63 -4.04 6.36 -32.44
CA PRO A 63 -5.27 6.99 -31.99
C PRO A 63 -6.19 7.36 -33.17
N THR A 64 -7.40 6.82 -33.18
CA THR A 64 -8.37 6.95 -34.29
C THR A 64 -9.28 8.20 -34.21
N SER A 65 -9.12 9.06 -33.21
CA SER A 65 -9.89 10.32 -33.09
C SER A 65 -9.20 11.37 -32.20
N GLN A 66 -9.55 12.66 -32.36
CA GLN A 66 -9.03 13.76 -31.51
C GLN A 66 -9.37 13.61 -30.01
N ALA A 67 -10.53 13.03 -29.67
CA ALA A 67 -10.91 12.76 -28.28
C ALA A 67 -10.05 11.63 -27.67
N MET A 68 -9.72 10.61 -28.49
CA MET A 68 -8.75 9.57 -28.15
C MET A 68 -7.33 10.11 -28.09
N GLY A 69 -6.98 11.13 -28.87
CA GLY A 69 -5.67 11.81 -28.76
C GLY A 69 -5.50 12.45 -27.39
N GLY A 70 -6.45 13.28 -26.95
CA GLY A 70 -6.34 13.98 -25.66
C GLY A 70 -6.43 13.07 -24.42
N VAL A 71 -7.32 12.07 -24.44
CA VAL A 71 -7.47 11.10 -23.33
C VAL A 71 -6.40 10.01 -23.40
N GLY A 72 -6.07 9.56 -24.60
CA GLY A 72 -5.07 8.52 -24.84
C GLY A 72 -3.65 8.98 -24.56
N LEU A 73 -3.30 10.25 -24.80
CA LEU A 73 -2.00 10.80 -24.39
C LEU A 73 -1.83 10.80 -22.87
N ARG A 74 -2.86 11.19 -22.11
CA ARG A 74 -2.81 11.17 -20.63
C ARG A 74 -2.71 9.74 -20.11
N PHE A 75 -3.54 8.85 -20.64
CA PHE A 75 -3.54 7.46 -20.25
C PHE A 75 -2.23 6.74 -20.63
N ALA A 76 -1.71 6.97 -21.83
CA ALA A 76 -0.42 6.44 -22.27
C ALA A 76 0.73 7.01 -21.43
N SER A 77 0.69 8.29 -21.04
CA SER A 77 1.66 8.88 -20.11
C SER A 77 1.60 8.21 -18.74
N GLU A 78 0.41 8.01 -18.17
CA GLU A 78 0.25 7.36 -16.86
C GLU A 78 0.72 5.89 -16.87
N ILE A 79 0.44 5.16 -17.94
CA ILE A 79 0.95 3.80 -18.13
C ILE A 79 2.46 3.80 -18.32
N ALA A 80 2.99 4.70 -19.15
CA ALA A 80 4.43 4.80 -19.36
C ALA A 80 5.16 5.15 -18.06
N ASP A 81 4.61 6.05 -17.24
CA ASP A 81 5.13 6.37 -15.90
C ASP A 81 5.04 5.16 -14.97
N SER A 82 3.95 4.38 -15.01
CA SER A 82 3.81 3.16 -14.22
C SER A 82 4.80 2.08 -14.64
N ILE A 83 5.04 1.90 -15.94
CA ILE A 83 5.98 0.90 -16.47
C ILE A 83 7.42 1.33 -16.25
N ALA A 84 7.74 2.60 -16.47
CA ALA A 84 9.04 3.16 -16.15
C ALA A 84 9.32 3.06 -14.65
N GLY A 85 8.34 3.37 -13.79
CA GLY A 85 8.43 3.19 -12.35
C GLY A 85 8.74 1.73 -11.95
N ALA A 86 8.00 0.77 -12.50
CA ALA A 86 8.21 -0.65 -12.23
C ALA A 86 9.55 -1.19 -12.79
N ALA A 87 9.95 -0.75 -13.99
CA ALA A 87 11.23 -1.14 -14.61
C ALA A 87 12.44 -0.56 -13.86
N LEU A 88 12.29 0.63 -13.26
CA LEU A 88 13.32 1.29 -12.49
C LEU A 88 13.35 0.84 -11.02
N GLU A 89 12.30 0.18 -10.51
CA GLU A 89 12.21 -0.29 -9.12
C GLU A 89 13.44 -1.12 -8.67
N PRO A 90 13.96 -2.08 -9.46
CA PRO A 90 15.16 -2.83 -9.06
C PRO A 90 16.39 -1.94 -8.84
N TYR A 91 16.54 -0.88 -9.64
CA TYR A 91 17.67 0.05 -9.54
C TYR A 91 17.50 1.05 -8.39
N THR A 92 16.30 1.60 -8.22
CA THR A 92 15.99 2.48 -7.08
C THR A 92 16.06 1.72 -5.75
N ARG A 93 15.72 0.43 -5.74
CA ARG A 93 15.89 -0.45 -4.58
C ARG A 93 17.35 -0.61 -4.15
N VAL A 94 18.29 -0.77 -5.09
CA VAL A 94 19.73 -0.84 -4.77
C VAL A 94 20.22 0.48 -4.18
N ALA A 95 19.82 1.61 -4.78
CA ALA A 95 20.14 2.93 -4.24
C ALA A 95 19.57 3.14 -2.82
N ARG A 96 18.31 2.75 -2.59
CA ARG A 96 17.67 2.77 -1.26
C ARG A 96 18.43 1.90 -0.27
N GLN A 97 18.77 0.65 -0.62
CA GLN A 97 19.51 -0.25 0.26
C GLN A 97 20.91 0.29 0.61
N ALA A 98 21.62 0.88 -0.35
CA ALA A 98 22.91 1.51 -0.10
C ALA A 98 22.81 2.73 0.83
N LEU A 99 21.70 3.47 0.75
CA LEU A 99 21.41 4.58 1.65
C LEU A 99 21.05 4.07 3.05
N GLU A 100 20.16 3.09 3.16
CA GLU A 100 19.77 2.45 4.43
C GLU A 100 20.97 1.88 5.18
N ALA A 101 21.94 1.28 4.48
CA ALA A 101 23.16 0.77 5.08
C ALA A 101 24.05 1.86 5.70
N LYS A 102 23.95 3.10 5.20
CA LYS A 102 24.71 4.26 5.72
C LYS A 102 23.94 5.01 6.80
N VAL A 103 22.64 5.20 6.59
CA VAL A 103 21.77 6.02 7.45
C VAL A 103 21.24 5.21 8.63
N LEU A 104 21.11 3.89 8.49
CA LEU A 104 20.58 2.99 9.51
C LEU A 104 19.17 3.41 9.97
N SER A 105 18.32 3.82 9.03
CA SER A 105 16.98 4.35 9.31
C SER A 105 16.00 3.32 9.85
N ASN A 106 16.24 2.03 9.58
CA ASN A 106 15.46 0.94 10.17
C ASN A 106 15.88 0.69 11.63
N ILE A 107 15.31 1.48 12.53
CA ILE A 107 15.43 1.29 13.99
C ILE A 107 14.39 0.28 14.50
N LEU A 108 14.67 -0.30 15.66
CA LEU A 108 13.75 -1.23 16.32
C LEU A 108 12.39 -0.57 16.61
N THR A 109 11.33 -1.31 16.33
CA THR A 109 9.96 -0.88 16.66
C THR A 109 9.71 -0.95 18.17
N PRO A 110 8.73 -0.19 18.71
CA PRO A 110 8.31 -0.29 20.11
C PRO A 110 7.95 -1.72 20.55
N ALA A 111 7.35 -2.52 19.66
CA ALA A 111 7.01 -3.91 19.93
C ALA A 111 8.27 -4.80 20.07
N GLU A 112 9.24 -4.66 19.17
CA GLU A 112 10.52 -5.39 19.25
C GLU A 112 11.33 -4.95 20.48
N ALA A 113 11.38 -3.65 20.75
CA ALA A 113 12.02 -3.09 21.93
C ALA A 113 11.39 -3.62 23.22
N THR A 114 10.05 -3.69 23.28
CA THR A 114 9.33 -4.29 24.40
C THR A 114 9.75 -5.74 24.62
N MET A 115 9.79 -6.55 23.56
CA MET A 115 10.20 -7.95 23.67
C MET A 115 11.65 -8.10 24.15
N LEU A 116 12.56 -7.25 23.67
CA LEU A 116 13.96 -7.25 24.09
C LEU A 116 14.13 -6.79 25.54
N ASN A 117 13.40 -5.76 25.96
CA ASN A 117 13.42 -5.24 27.33
C ASN A 117 12.94 -6.30 28.32
N ARG A 118 11.82 -6.98 28.01
CA ARG A 118 11.27 -8.09 28.81
C ARG A 118 12.25 -9.24 29.00
N ARG A 119 13.06 -9.51 27.97
CA ARG A 119 14.11 -10.54 27.98
C ARG A 119 15.44 -10.05 28.56
N LYS A 120 15.49 -8.82 29.10
CA LYS A 120 16.69 -8.17 29.63
C LYS A 120 17.85 -8.15 28.61
N LYS A 121 17.52 -7.91 27.32
CA LYS A 121 18.48 -7.88 26.22
C LYS A 121 18.90 -6.47 25.82
N ILE A 122 18.17 -5.45 26.27
CA ILE A 122 18.50 -4.03 26.14
C ILE A 122 18.37 -3.35 27.50
N THR A 123 18.94 -2.17 27.65
CA THR A 123 18.80 -1.37 28.88
C THR A 123 17.44 -0.66 28.91
N PRO A 124 16.92 -0.30 30.10
CA PRO A 124 15.67 0.45 30.22
C PRO A 124 15.72 1.80 29.48
N GLU A 125 16.85 2.50 29.50
CA GLU A 125 16.99 3.81 28.84
C GLU A 125 16.88 3.68 27.32
N LEU A 126 17.45 2.60 26.76
CA LEU A 126 17.34 2.31 25.34
C LEU A 126 15.91 1.87 24.96
N TYR A 127 15.23 1.16 25.84
CA TYR A 127 13.80 0.85 25.69
C TYR A 127 12.96 2.12 25.64
N ASP A 128 13.09 3.01 26.62
CA ASP A 128 12.35 4.27 26.69
C ASP A 128 12.58 5.14 25.45
N THR A 129 13.82 5.14 24.94
CA THR A 129 14.18 5.82 23.68
C THR A 129 13.39 5.26 22.49
N TYR A 130 13.29 3.93 22.35
CA TYR A 130 12.51 3.32 21.26
C TYR A 130 11.00 3.54 21.41
N MET A 131 10.47 3.57 22.63
CA MET A 131 9.07 3.92 22.87
C MET A 131 8.79 5.37 22.47
N ALA A 132 9.70 6.29 22.78
CA ALA A 132 9.62 7.69 22.38
C ALA A 132 9.72 7.87 20.86
N PHE A 133 10.61 7.14 20.18
CA PHE A 133 10.69 7.13 18.72
C PHE A 133 9.40 6.64 18.06
N GLY A 134 8.70 5.70 18.69
CA GLY A 134 7.38 5.25 18.26
C GLY A 134 6.23 6.22 18.58
N GLY A 135 6.49 7.30 19.30
CA GLY A 135 5.48 8.28 19.71
C GLY A 135 4.55 7.82 20.84
N TYR A 136 4.95 6.79 21.62
CA TYR A 136 4.12 6.28 22.71
C TYR A 136 4.34 7.09 24.00
N PRO A 137 3.28 7.62 24.62
CA PRO A 137 3.37 8.14 25.98
C PRO A 137 3.56 6.99 26.98
N ASP A 138 4.17 7.28 28.14
CA ASP A 138 4.54 6.28 29.15
C ASP A 138 3.41 5.31 29.51
N ILE A 139 2.18 5.80 29.62
CA ILE A 139 1.02 4.96 29.94
C ILE A 139 0.68 3.96 28.83
N GLN A 140 0.77 4.38 27.56
CA GLN A 140 0.56 3.47 26.43
C GLN A 140 1.74 2.51 26.27
N SER A 141 2.95 2.96 26.61
CA SER A 141 4.13 2.10 26.66
C SER A 141 3.96 0.95 27.65
N GLN A 142 3.39 1.23 28.83
CA GLN A 142 3.05 0.22 29.84
C GLN A 142 1.97 -0.74 29.33
N PHE A 143 0.92 -0.25 28.68
CA PHE A 143 -0.10 -1.13 28.10
C PHE A 143 0.45 -2.02 26.99
N LEU A 144 1.31 -1.49 26.11
CA LEU A 144 1.98 -2.30 25.08
C LEU A 144 2.89 -3.35 25.71
N TYR A 145 3.61 -2.99 26.77
CA TYR A 145 4.44 -3.92 27.53
C TYR A 145 3.63 -5.11 28.09
N GLN A 146 2.48 -4.82 28.69
CA GLN A 146 1.58 -5.82 29.24
C GLN A 146 0.91 -6.65 28.15
N ALA A 147 0.47 -6.03 27.05
CA ALA A 147 -0.19 -6.72 25.94
C ALA A 147 0.74 -7.72 25.23
N LEU A 148 2.05 -7.44 25.19
CA LEU A 148 3.05 -8.36 24.62
C LEU A 148 3.49 -9.45 25.61
N GLU A 149 2.96 -9.48 26.82
CA GLU A 149 3.07 -10.63 27.71
C GLU A 149 2.50 -11.89 27.06
N PRO A 150 3.24 -13.02 27.03
CA PRO A 150 2.63 -14.29 26.70
C PRO A 150 1.42 -14.50 27.60
N TYR A 151 0.25 -14.40 26.99
CA TYR A 151 -1.02 -14.55 27.66
C TYR A 151 -1.48 -16.01 27.48
N PRO A 152 -2.08 -16.65 28.50
CA PRO A 152 -2.61 -18.00 28.36
C PRO A 152 -3.56 -18.11 27.17
N THR A 153 -3.49 -19.22 26.44
CA THR A 153 -4.41 -19.43 25.32
C THR A 153 -5.81 -19.75 25.83
N ILE A 154 -6.85 -19.56 25.01
CA ILE A 154 -8.24 -19.87 25.39
C ILE A 154 -8.38 -21.30 25.94
N PRO A 155 -7.79 -22.36 25.33
CA PRO A 155 -7.78 -23.70 25.92
C PRO A 155 -7.17 -23.79 27.32
N ASP A 156 -6.08 -23.05 27.58
CA ASP A 156 -5.44 -23.04 28.89
C ASP A 156 -6.32 -22.33 29.92
N LEU A 157 -7.03 -21.27 29.51
CA LEU A 157 -8.01 -20.57 30.35
C LEU A 157 -9.23 -21.45 30.65
N VAL A 158 -9.72 -22.22 29.67
CA VAL A 158 -10.81 -23.19 29.87
C VAL A 158 -10.37 -24.26 30.86
N LEU A 159 -9.14 -24.80 30.70
CA LEU A 159 -8.59 -25.79 31.62
C LEU A 159 -8.44 -25.23 33.04
N TYR A 160 -7.86 -24.03 33.16
CA TYR A 160 -7.73 -23.32 34.42
C TYR A 160 -9.09 -23.13 35.10
N SER A 161 -10.08 -22.66 34.34
CA SER A 161 -11.45 -22.42 34.83
C SER A 161 -12.12 -23.70 35.32
N ARG A 162 -11.84 -24.85 34.70
CA ARG A 162 -12.36 -26.15 35.15
C ARG A 162 -11.76 -26.61 36.49
N TYR A 163 -10.50 -26.28 36.75
CA TYR A 163 -9.82 -26.65 37.99
C TYR A 163 -10.03 -25.66 39.14
N HIS A 164 -10.24 -24.39 38.84
CA HIS A 164 -10.32 -23.32 39.84
C HIS A 164 -11.73 -22.70 39.99
N GLY A 165 -12.65 -22.99 39.06
CA GLY A 165 -14.05 -22.56 39.09
C GLY A 165 -15.03 -23.72 39.27
N GLU A 166 -16.20 -23.61 38.64
CA GLU A 166 -17.20 -24.68 38.58
C GLU A 166 -16.88 -25.62 37.41
N PRO A 167 -16.59 -26.92 37.65
CA PRO A 167 -16.14 -27.83 36.59
C PRO A 167 -17.14 -28.00 35.44
N ASP A 168 -18.43 -27.86 35.73
CA ASP A 168 -19.52 -28.02 34.77
C ASP A 168 -19.94 -26.68 34.11
N ASN A 169 -19.39 -25.56 34.57
CA ASN A 169 -19.71 -24.22 34.09
C ASN A 169 -18.47 -23.32 34.16
N VAL A 170 -17.57 -23.50 33.19
CA VAL A 170 -16.28 -22.79 33.13
C VAL A 170 -16.41 -21.34 32.67
N TRP A 171 -17.59 -20.93 32.20
CA TRP A 171 -17.86 -19.60 31.65
C TRP A 171 -17.60 -18.49 32.67
N ALA A 172 -18.18 -18.62 33.86
CA ALA A 172 -18.13 -17.56 34.88
C ALA A 172 -16.70 -17.19 35.27
N THR A 173 -15.82 -18.18 35.41
CA THR A 173 -14.42 -17.99 35.76
C THR A 173 -13.59 -17.48 34.57
N LEU A 174 -13.85 -17.98 33.36
CA LEU A 174 -13.08 -17.55 32.17
C LEU A 174 -13.30 -16.07 31.85
N GLN A 175 -14.53 -15.58 31.98
CA GLN A 175 -14.89 -14.19 31.67
C GLN A 175 -14.20 -13.15 32.56
N GLU A 176 -13.70 -13.53 33.75
CA GLU A 176 -12.92 -12.63 34.61
C GLU A 176 -11.57 -12.27 33.99
N PHE A 177 -11.05 -13.12 33.11
CA PHE A 177 -9.72 -13.00 32.53
C PHE A 177 -9.75 -12.61 31.06
N TYR A 178 -10.74 -13.09 30.30
CA TYR A 178 -10.77 -12.91 28.85
C TYR A 178 -12.17 -12.62 28.32
N ASP A 179 -12.27 -11.58 27.49
CA ASP A 179 -13.49 -11.20 26.79
C ASP A 179 -13.68 -12.09 25.56
N ILE A 180 -14.40 -13.20 25.73
CA ILE A 180 -14.72 -14.15 24.66
C ILE A 180 -16.16 -13.99 24.20
N ASP A 181 -16.39 -14.11 22.88
CA ASP A 181 -17.73 -14.12 22.33
C ASP A 181 -18.51 -15.36 22.87
N PRO A 182 -19.73 -15.19 23.41
CA PRO A 182 -20.54 -16.30 23.92
C PRO A 182 -20.88 -17.37 22.88
N VAL A 183 -20.89 -17.03 21.59
CA VAL A 183 -21.09 -17.96 20.47
C VAL A 183 -19.85 -18.83 20.28
N ASP A 184 -18.67 -18.21 20.25
CA ASP A 184 -17.40 -18.90 20.04
C ASP A 184 -17.02 -19.76 21.25
N PHE A 185 -17.36 -19.31 22.46
CA PHE A 185 -17.08 -20.05 23.70
C PHE A 185 -17.63 -21.48 23.69
N LYS A 186 -18.79 -21.73 23.06
CA LYS A 186 -19.38 -23.07 22.96
C LYS A 186 -18.44 -24.07 22.29
N LEU A 187 -17.67 -23.62 21.30
CA LEU A 187 -16.67 -24.45 20.64
C LEU A 187 -15.52 -24.77 21.60
N TRP A 188 -15.02 -23.75 22.31
CA TRP A 188 -13.90 -23.89 23.25
C TRP A 188 -14.26 -24.76 24.46
N GLU A 189 -15.46 -24.61 24.99
CA GLU A 189 -15.97 -25.44 26.08
C GLU A 189 -16.03 -26.91 25.67
N TRP A 190 -16.59 -27.19 24.49
CA TRP A 190 -16.65 -28.56 23.95
C TRP A 190 -15.26 -29.15 23.70
N LEU A 191 -14.34 -28.38 23.12
CA LEU A 191 -12.95 -28.80 22.91
C LEU A 191 -12.22 -29.05 24.23
N GLY A 192 -12.53 -28.26 25.26
CA GLY A 192 -11.96 -28.41 26.60
C GLY A 192 -12.39 -29.70 27.32
N LEU A 193 -13.50 -30.34 26.91
CA LEU A 193 -13.91 -31.65 27.43
C LEU A 193 -13.09 -32.82 26.86
N GLN A 194 -12.35 -32.60 25.78
CA GLN A 194 -11.55 -33.63 25.10
C GLN A 194 -10.12 -33.76 25.67
N ARG A 195 -9.75 -32.93 26.64
CA ARG A 195 -8.45 -32.92 27.30
C ARG A 195 -8.56 -33.47 28.72
#